data_AF-A0AAE2D7K3-F1
#
_entry.id   AF-A0AAE2D7K3-F1
#
_cell.length_a   1.000
_cell.length_b   1.000
_cell.length_c   1.000
_cell.angle_alpha   90.00
_cell.angle_beta   90.00
_cell.angle_gamma   90.00
#
_symmetry.space_group_name_H-M   'P 1'
#
loop_
_entity.id
_entity.type
_entity.pdbx_description
1 polymer ?
#
loop_
_entity_poly.entity_id
_entity_poly.type
_entity_poly.pdbx_seq_one_letter_code
_entity_poly.pdbx_strand_id
1 'polypeptide(L)'
;MPVTSNTVDRNEKFSYSKKDIKVISLLIFMVIPFYTAVEISTFICDQYTFYSFLTARGLPYGYGISSEGNNSATMKSMQQDAQKQTSLVQSTNNFAAVAPGLISTLVVGYLSDHFGRKVALGILIAGEAAQLAAVAIAVFFRLTPWALVASNVLEGVIGGGLLSAIAQFSVCIVDLTNYDQLRSFTSIPKSVYERRRWLFLTLIDGLACLSLATANMIGGLLIHSYGFDIAMGGCIIIYVPVIILILFLPETNTQRSINNHDKLSKKEDFIHIESSCWGSFGQKIEQILKVVTSSNPVLIIIMSILFLVSVAAMVDSPFVTVYLMSDPFWWNSKKLGLVNGITDACSAILSMIIVITLARIQRSESTNMNTGDNDTLKRDDKTKPKSNSRFQSTLFNLLIFALGLMLLNRILMSVAYLPQPLTANIIVYLGLIPKLAKNMNFPLLRTLVADWSSVQRKGLVLSLASFISRIGLLISVSALPLVYSATLSYFPGAVFLVCAAMLLISFCAAISLPFIVKYRNL
;
A
#
# COMPACT_ATOMS: atom_id res chain seq x y z
N MET A 1 2.10 -48.15 -36.31
CA MET A 1 1.89 -48.42 -34.86
C MET A 1 2.71 -47.42 -34.07
N PRO A 2 2.08 -46.63 -33.18
CA PRO A 2 2.74 -45.54 -32.47
C PRO A 2 3.43 -46.07 -31.20
N VAL A 3 4.66 -45.62 -30.96
CA VAL A 3 5.38 -45.85 -29.70
C VAL A 3 5.27 -44.59 -28.86
N THR A 4 4.28 -44.65 -27.96
CA THR A 4 4.25 -44.15 -26.58
C THR A 4 5.15 -42.99 -26.17
N SER A 5 4.47 -41.93 -25.72
CA SER A 5 4.81 -41.02 -24.61
C SER A 5 6.07 -41.34 -23.81
N ASN A 6 7.11 -40.53 -24.01
CA ASN A 6 8.10 -40.32 -22.96
C ASN A 6 7.62 -39.20 -22.05
N THR A 7 7.22 -39.65 -20.86
CA THR A 7 7.11 -38.91 -19.61
C THR A 7 8.22 -37.87 -19.49
N VAL A 8 7.85 -36.60 -19.60
CA VAL A 8 8.67 -35.48 -19.12
C VAL A 8 8.86 -35.68 -17.63
N ASP A 9 10.10 -35.98 -17.27
CA ASP A 9 10.57 -36.21 -15.92
C ASP A 9 10.08 -35.09 -14.97
N ARG A 10 9.26 -35.47 -13.99
CA ARG A 10 8.67 -34.55 -13.00
C ARG A 10 9.66 -34.10 -11.91
N ASN A 11 10.94 -34.40 -12.05
CA ASN A 11 11.92 -34.26 -10.97
C ASN A 11 13.22 -33.52 -11.36
N GLU A 12 13.19 -32.58 -12.32
CA GLU A 12 14.28 -31.60 -12.38
C GLU A 12 14.20 -30.66 -11.19
N LYS A 13 14.98 -30.95 -10.15
CA LYS A 13 15.27 -30.05 -9.03
C LYS A 13 15.88 -28.76 -9.60
N PHE A 14 15.00 -27.79 -9.82
CA PHE A 14 15.33 -26.39 -10.06
C PHE A 14 16.14 -25.84 -8.89
N SER A 15 17.46 -25.96 -8.95
CA SER A 15 18.30 -25.26 -7.99
C SER A 15 18.54 -23.85 -8.51
N TYR A 16 17.95 -22.85 -7.85
CA TYR A 16 18.55 -21.52 -7.85
C TYR A 16 20.04 -21.64 -7.47
N SER A 17 20.87 -20.71 -7.92
CA SER A 17 22.21 -20.62 -7.38
C SER A 17 22.09 -20.46 -5.86
N LYS A 18 22.94 -21.14 -5.08
CA LYS A 18 23.00 -20.96 -3.61
C LYS A 18 23.10 -19.47 -3.24
N LYS A 19 23.68 -18.66 -4.13
CA LYS A 19 23.77 -17.20 -4.00
C LYS A 19 22.39 -16.53 -4.06
N ASP A 20 21.56 -16.83 -5.06
CA ASP A 20 20.24 -16.17 -5.24
C ASP A 20 19.28 -16.50 -4.09
N ILE A 21 19.27 -17.76 -3.62
CA ILE A 21 18.48 -18.16 -2.43
C ILE A 21 18.93 -17.37 -1.20
N LYS A 22 20.24 -17.19 -1.04
CA LYS A 22 20.80 -16.42 0.07
C LYS A 22 20.38 -14.94 0.01
N VAL A 23 20.37 -14.34 -1.18
CA VAL A 23 19.93 -12.94 -1.38
C VAL A 23 18.43 -12.78 -1.13
N ILE A 24 17.60 -13.69 -1.65
CA ILE A 24 16.15 -13.68 -1.40
C ILE A 24 15.86 -13.83 0.08
N SER A 25 16.53 -14.78 0.76
CA SER A 25 16.39 -14.96 2.20
C SER A 25 16.79 -13.70 2.96
N LEU A 26 17.87 -13.03 2.56
CA LEU A 26 18.33 -11.80 3.21
C LEU A 26 17.35 -10.65 3.02
N LEU A 27 16.77 -10.49 1.83
CA LEU A 27 15.70 -9.52 1.57
C LEU A 27 14.47 -9.78 2.45
N ILE A 28 14.04 -11.04 2.59
CA ILE A 28 12.93 -11.42 3.46
C ILE A 28 13.22 -11.03 4.92
N PHE A 29 14.43 -11.31 5.41
CA PHE A 29 14.86 -10.95 6.76
C PHE A 29 14.99 -9.44 6.99
N MET A 30 15.13 -8.64 5.92
CA MET A 30 15.08 -7.17 6.02
C MET A 30 13.66 -6.63 6.02
N VAL A 31 12.78 -7.16 5.17
CA VAL A 31 11.41 -6.67 4.99
C VAL A 31 10.66 -6.69 6.32
N ILE A 32 10.74 -7.79 7.08
CA ILE A 32 10.00 -7.92 8.34
C ILE A 32 10.34 -6.77 9.33
N PRO A 33 11.60 -6.64 9.81
CA PRO A 33 11.94 -5.59 10.77
C PRO A 33 11.78 -4.18 10.21
N PHE A 34 12.02 -3.96 8.90
CA PHE A 34 11.83 -2.66 8.28
C PHE A 34 10.37 -2.20 8.36
N TYR A 35 9.42 -2.99 7.83
CA TYR A 35 8.01 -2.61 7.84
C TYR A 35 7.44 -2.56 9.26
N THR A 36 7.90 -3.46 10.15
CA THR A 36 7.45 -3.43 11.54
C THR A 36 7.89 -2.16 12.26
N ALA A 37 9.14 -1.72 12.10
CA ALA A 37 9.63 -0.50 12.73
C ALA A 37 8.96 0.77 12.17
N VAL A 38 8.78 0.87 10.85
CA VAL A 38 8.12 2.03 10.21
C VAL A 38 6.70 2.22 10.74
N GLU A 39 5.93 1.13 10.85
CA GLU A 39 4.56 1.21 11.35
C GLU A 39 4.50 1.49 12.86
N ILE A 40 5.40 0.90 13.67
CA ILE A 40 5.48 1.24 15.11
C ILE A 40 5.79 2.74 15.28
N SER A 41 6.75 3.27 14.51
CA SER A 41 7.09 4.70 14.53
C SER A 41 5.91 5.58 14.14
N THR A 42 5.19 5.22 13.07
CA THR A 42 3.99 5.94 12.61
C THR A 42 2.89 5.91 13.68
N PHE A 43 2.64 4.74 14.28
CA PHE A 43 1.68 4.58 15.36
C PHE A 43 2.06 5.41 16.60
N ILE A 44 3.35 5.44 16.98
CA ILE A 44 3.86 6.30 18.06
C ILE A 44 3.59 7.77 17.74
N CYS A 45 3.88 8.23 16.52
CA CYS A 45 3.65 9.62 16.13
C CYS A 45 2.18 10.04 16.24
N ASP A 46 1.27 9.19 15.75
CA ASP A 46 -0.18 9.42 15.83
C ASP A 46 -0.64 9.50 17.30
N GLN A 47 -0.22 8.54 18.12
CA GLN A 47 -0.61 8.46 19.53
C GLN A 47 0.01 9.56 20.39
N TYR A 48 1.28 9.90 20.15
CA TYR A 48 2.00 10.95 20.88
C TYR A 48 1.43 12.34 20.60
N THR A 49 1.02 12.60 19.35
CA THR A 49 0.36 13.86 18.98
C THR A 49 -0.92 14.05 19.80
N PHE A 50 -1.76 13.01 19.86
CA PHE A 50 -2.99 13.05 20.64
C PHE A 50 -2.73 13.18 22.15
N TYR A 51 -1.79 12.40 22.68
CA TYR A 51 -1.34 12.45 24.07
C TYR A 51 -0.88 13.86 24.49
N SER A 52 -0.07 14.51 23.66
CA SER A 52 0.49 15.81 23.96
C SER A 52 -0.58 16.89 24.03
N PHE A 53 -1.55 16.90 23.11
CA PHE A 53 -2.63 17.87 23.11
C PHE A 53 -3.66 17.65 24.23
N LEU A 54 -3.87 16.41 24.66
CA LEU A 54 -4.69 16.10 25.85
C LEU A 54 -3.99 16.57 27.12
N THR A 55 -2.71 16.24 27.28
CA THR A 55 -1.92 16.60 28.46
C THR A 55 -1.77 18.12 28.60
N ALA A 56 -1.60 18.84 27.49
CA ALA A 56 -1.59 20.31 27.48
C ALA A 56 -2.89 20.95 27.99
N ARG A 57 -4.01 20.21 27.97
CA ARG A 57 -5.32 20.65 28.49
C ARG A 57 -5.66 20.03 29.84
N GLY A 58 -4.72 19.32 30.47
CA GLY A 58 -4.91 18.66 31.77
C GLY A 58 -5.82 17.42 31.72
N LEU A 59 -6.05 16.84 30.55
CA LEU A 59 -6.90 15.65 30.38
C LEU A 59 -6.07 14.35 30.47
N PRO A 60 -6.58 13.29 31.12
CA PRO A 60 -5.89 12.01 31.20
C PRO A 60 -5.87 11.28 29.85
N TYR A 61 -4.77 10.60 29.56
CA TYR A 61 -4.62 9.73 28.39
C TYR A 61 -4.70 8.25 28.80
N GLY A 62 -5.40 7.44 28.02
CA GLY A 62 -5.40 5.99 28.16
C GLY A 62 -6.22 5.39 29.32
N TYR A 63 -6.66 6.18 30.30
CA TYR A 63 -7.71 5.76 31.23
C TYR A 63 -9.03 6.29 30.71
N GLY A 64 -9.95 5.38 30.34
CA GLY A 64 -11.32 5.76 30.01
C GLY A 64 -11.83 6.61 31.15
N ILE A 65 -12.26 7.83 30.84
CA ILE A 65 -12.89 8.70 31.83
C ILE A 65 -14.03 7.87 32.41
N SER A 66 -13.93 7.54 33.70
CA SER A 66 -15.00 6.82 34.38
C SER A 66 -16.27 7.63 34.18
N SER A 67 -17.29 6.97 33.64
CA SER A 67 -18.59 7.52 33.23
C SER A 67 -19.39 8.23 34.34
N GLU A 68 -18.81 8.42 35.52
CA GLU A 68 -19.50 8.92 36.72
C GLU A 68 -18.87 10.17 37.33
N GLY A 69 -17.75 10.67 36.79
CA GLY A 69 -17.13 11.89 37.27
C GLY A 69 -16.85 12.86 36.14
N ASN A 70 -17.55 14.00 36.12
CA ASN A 70 -17.18 15.22 35.40
C ASN A 70 -17.73 15.37 33.95
N ASN A 71 -19.04 15.18 33.78
CA ASN A 71 -19.83 15.67 32.64
C ASN A 71 -19.92 17.21 32.59
N SER A 72 -18.80 17.93 32.72
CA SER A 72 -18.80 19.37 32.44
C SER A 72 -18.74 19.55 30.92
N ALA A 73 -19.64 20.37 30.36
CA ALA A 73 -19.58 20.77 28.95
C ALA A 73 -18.17 21.29 28.55
N THR A 74 -17.46 21.85 29.53
CA THR A 74 -16.07 22.30 29.44
C THR A 74 -15.07 21.18 29.13
N MET A 75 -15.16 20.00 29.78
CA MET A 75 -14.26 18.89 29.46
C MET A 75 -14.50 18.34 28.05
N LYS A 76 -15.78 18.28 27.64
CA LYS A 76 -16.14 17.87 26.28
C LYS A 76 -15.61 18.85 25.22
N SER A 77 -15.70 20.15 25.47
CA SER A 77 -15.16 21.17 24.56
C SER A 77 -13.64 21.16 24.50
N MET A 78 -12.95 20.98 25.64
CA MET A 78 -11.49 20.84 25.70
C MET A 78 -11.01 19.60 24.94
N GLN A 79 -11.72 18.48 25.04
CA GLN A 79 -11.41 17.26 24.31
C GLN A 79 -11.63 17.42 22.80
N GLN A 80 -12.73 18.05 22.38
CA GLN A 80 -12.97 18.36 20.97
C GLN A 80 -11.88 19.27 20.39
N ASP A 81 -11.43 20.28 21.14
CA ASP A 81 -10.34 21.14 20.71
C ASP A 81 -9.01 20.37 20.60
N ALA A 82 -8.71 19.45 21.52
CA ALA A 82 -7.54 18.56 21.40
C ALA A 82 -7.59 17.70 20.12
N GLN A 83 -8.76 17.15 19.78
CA GLN A 83 -8.95 16.35 18.56
C GLN A 83 -8.80 17.20 17.30
N LYS A 84 -9.35 18.41 17.32
CA LYS A 84 -9.23 19.37 16.23
C LYS A 84 -7.76 19.69 15.93
N GLN A 85 -6.97 19.97 16.96
CA GLN A 85 -5.53 20.23 16.82
C GLN A 85 -4.74 18.98 16.41
N THR A 86 -5.07 17.82 16.98
CA THR A 86 -4.42 16.54 16.63
C THR A 86 -4.61 16.22 15.15
N SER A 87 -5.84 16.33 14.65
CA SER A 87 -6.15 16.05 13.24
C SER A 87 -5.51 17.05 12.27
N LEU A 88 -5.34 18.32 12.67
CA LEU A 88 -4.58 19.31 11.91
C LEU A 88 -3.09 18.95 11.81
N VAL A 89 -2.47 18.59 12.93
CA VAL A 89 -1.07 18.18 12.94
C VAL A 89 -0.88 16.87 12.17
N GLN A 90 -1.78 15.89 12.31
CA GLN A 90 -1.75 14.65 11.52
C GLN A 90 -1.85 14.90 10.01
N SER A 91 -2.76 15.78 9.58
CA SER A 91 -2.85 16.19 8.17
C SER A 91 -1.51 16.76 7.68
N THR A 92 -0.93 17.67 8.46
CA THR A 92 0.31 18.36 8.13
C THR A 92 1.48 17.38 8.08
N ASN A 93 1.60 16.49 9.08
CA ASN A 93 2.59 15.42 9.14
C ASN A 93 2.53 14.52 7.90
N ASN A 94 1.34 14.05 7.55
CA ASN A 94 1.18 13.14 6.41
C ASN A 94 1.43 13.85 5.09
N PHE A 95 1.01 15.10 4.94
CA PHE A 95 1.33 15.90 3.76
C PHE A 95 2.84 16.10 3.63
N ALA A 96 3.50 16.45 4.73
CA ALA A 96 4.94 16.65 4.83
C ALA A 96 5.76 15.38 4.54
N ALA A 97 5.25 14.18 4.85
CA ALA A 97 5.88 12.93 4.46
C ALA A 97 5.61 12.57 3.00
N VAL A 98 4.33 12.51 2.60
CA VAL A 98 3.93 11.89 1.34
C VAL A 98 4.23 12.78 0.12
N ALA A 99 4.07 14.11 0.23
CA ALA A 99 4.31 14.99 -0.92
C ALA A 99 5.80 15.04 -1.33
N PRO A 100 6.76 15.27 -0.42
CA PRO A 100 8.19 15.11 -0.74
C PRO A 100 8.53 13.66 -1.06
N GLY A 101 7.91 12.69 -0.37
CA GLY A 101 8.13 11.26 -0.58
C GLY A 101 7.83 10.79 -2.01
N LEU A 102 6.79 11.34 -2.63
CA LEU A 102 6.48 11.08 -4.05
C LEU A 102 7.60 11.54 -4.99
N ILE A 103 8.16 12.72 -4.74
CA ILE A 103 9.25 13.28 -5.54
C ILE A 103 10.53 12.46 -5.30
N SER A 104 10.86 12.22 -4.03
CA SER A 104 12.04 11.43 -3.64
C SER A 104 11.99 10.01 -4.17
N THR A 105 10.81 9.36 -4.19
CA THR A 105 10.64 8.01 -4.76
C THR A 105 11.04 7.95 -6.25
N LEU A 106 10.75 9.00 -7.03
CA LEU A 106 11.17 9.08 -8.43
C LEU A 106 12.69 9.22 -8.55
N VAL A 107 13.29 10.07 -7.71
CA VAL A 107 14.75 10.29 -7.65
C VAL A 107 15.47 9.01 -7.22
N VAL A 108 15.00 8.35 -6.17
CA VAL A 108 15.53 7.06 -5.69
C VAL A 108 15.35 5.97 -6.74
N GLY A 109 14.24 5.96 -7.48
CA GLY A 109 14.04 5.07 -8.63
C GLY A 109 15.10 5.26 -9.72
N TYR A 110 15.34 6.50 -10.14
CA TYR A 110 16.38 6.84 -11.09
C TYR A 110 17.77 6.46 -10.59
N LEU A 111 18.09 6.81 -9.33
CA LEU A 111 19.36 6.44 -8.69
C LEU A 111 19.54 4.91 -8.62
N SER A 112 18.47 4.17 -8.38
CA SER A 112 18.46 2.70 -8.34
C SER A 112 18.85 2.09 -9.68
N ASP A 113 18.36 2.67 -10.79
CA ASP A 113 18.68 2.21 -12.13
C ASP A 113 20.12 2.56 -12.55
N HIS A 114 20.65 3.71 -12.11
CA HIS A 114 21.99 4.19 -12.51
C HIS A 114 23.14 3.76 -11.59
N PHE A 115 22.95 3.88 -10.27
CA PHE A 115 24.00 3.63 -9.27
C PHE A 115 23.96 2.20 -8.71
N GLY A 116 22.84 1.49 -8.85
CA GLY A 116 22.64 0.13 -8.35
C GLY A 116 21.57 0.05 -7.26
N ARG A 117 21.02 -1.16 -7.08
CA ARG A 117 19.95 -1.45 -6.11
C ARG A 117 20.42 -1.32 -4.68
N LYS A 118 21.67 -1.71 -4.37
CA LYS A 118 22.20 -1.61 -3.01
C LYS A 118 22.27 -0.16 -2.53
N VAL A 119 22.68 0.75 -3.42
CA VAL A 119 22.79 2.18 -3.11
C VAL A 119 21.40 2.78 -2.87
N ALA A 120 20.42 2.47 -3.73
CA ALA A 120 19.06 2.95 -3.55
C ALA A 120 18.40 2.43 -2.25
N LEU A 121 18.56 1.14 -1.94
CA LEU A 121 18.11 0.59 -0.66
C LEU A 121 18.86 1.21 0.54
N GLY A 122 20.14 1.52 0.39
CA GLY A 122 20.92 2.22 1.42
C GLY A 122 20.39 3.64 1.70
N ILE A 123 20.09 4.42 0.66
CA ILE A 123 19.50 5.76 0.80
C ILE A 123 18.12 5.68 1.47
N LEU A 124 17.29 4.72 1.06
CA LEU A 124 16.00 4.45 1.67
C LEU A 124 16.14 4.16 3.19
N ILE A 125 16.99 3.21 3.55
CA ILE A 125 17.22 2.82 4.96
C ILE A 125 17.81 3.97 5.76
N ALA A 126 18.72 4.76 5.18
CA ALA A 126 19.30 5.91 5.86
C ALA A 126 18.26 7.00 6.15
N GLY A 127 17.33 7.24 5.23
CA GLY A 127 16.24 8.20 5.40
C GLY A 127 15.29 7.83 6.53
N GLU A 128 14.87 6.58 6.54
CA GLU A 128 14.03 5.99 7.58
C GLU A 128 14.73 5.97 8.94
N ALA A 129 16.03 5.64 8.99
CA ALA A 129 16.82 5.73 10.21
C ALA A 129 16.87 7.16 10.77
N ALA A 130 17.02 8.14 9.89
CA ALA A 130 17.11 9.54 10.29
C ALA A 130 15.75 10.10 10.75
N GLN A 131 14.64 9.68 10.13
CA GLN A 131 13.30 9.96 10.67
C GLN A 131 13.13 9.33 12.06
N LEU A 132 13.48 8.05 12.22
CA LEU A 132 13.35 7.34 13.49
C LEU A 132 14.17 8.02 14.59
N ALA A 133 15.37 8.50 14.29
CA ALA A 133 16.18 9.29 15.22
C ALA A 133 15.51 10.63 15.57
N ALA A 134 14.94 11.33 14.60
CA ALA A 134 14.25 12.60 14.83
C ALA A 134 12.96 12.43 15.67
N VAL A 135 12.17 11.37 15.41
CA VAL A 135 11.01 11.00 16.25
C VAL A 135 11.47 10.63 17.67
N ALA A 136 12.59 9.92 17.81
CA ALA A 136 13.12 9.54 19.12
C ALA A 136 13.49 10.77 19.95
N ILE A 137 14.14 11.76 19.33
CA ILE A 137 14.43 13.05 19.95
C ILE A 137 13.12 13.74 20.38
N ALA A 138 12.11 13.77 19.51
CA ALA A 138 10.84 14.40 19.83
C ALA A 138 10.13 13.74 21.03
N VAL A 139 10.13 12.40 21.10
CA VAL A 139 9.48 11.64 22.17
C VAL A 139 10.26 11.74 23.48
N PHE A 140 11.57 11.46 23.48
CA PHE A 140 12.38 11.44 24.71
C PHE A 140 12.51 12.81 25.38
N PHE A 141 12.65 13.88 24.59
CA PHE A 141 12.70 15.24 25.11
C PHE A 141 11.31 15.87 25.31
N ARG A 142 10.23 15.11 25.06
CA ARG A 142 8.83 15.56 25.17
C ARG A 142 8.59 16.87 24.41
N LEU A 143 9.11 16.95 23.18
CA LEU A 143 8.97 18.13 22.33
C LEU A 143 7.53 18.34 21.88
N THR A 144 7.27 19.54 21.34
CA THR A 144 5.95 19.88 20.80
C THR A 144 5.59 18.95 19.63
N PRO A 145 4.29 18.65 19.41
CA PRO A 145 3.87 17.79 18.31
C PRO A 145 4.28 18.30 16.93
N TRP A 146 4.52 19.60 16.79
CA TRP A 146 5.03 20.22 15.56
C TRP A 146 6.45 19.79 15.20
N ALA A 147 7.26 19.35 16.18
CA ALA A 147 8.58 18.78 15.91
C ALA A 147 8.49 17.48 15.09
N LEU A 148 7.38 16.73 15.21
CA LEU A 148 7.13 15.52 14.41
C LEU A 148 6.89 15.84 12.93
N VAL A 149 6.48 17.06 12.59
CA VAL A 149 6.37 17.47 11.18
C VAL A 149 7.75 17.44 10.54
N ALA A 150 8.77 17.95 11.24
CA ALA A 150 10.13 18.01 10.74
C ALA A 150 10.73 16.60 10.51
N SER A 151 10.45 15.64 11.40
CA SER A 151 10.89 14.25 11.20
C SER A 151 10.26 13.62 9.95
N ASN A 152 8.97 13.89 9.71
CA ASN A 152 8.25 13.36 8.56
C ASN A 152 8.67 14.02 7.23
N VAL A 153 9.03 15.32 7.24
CA VAL A 153 9.69 15.95 6.07
C VAL A 153 11.00 15.22 5.76
N LEU A 154 11.77 14.87 6.78
CA LEU A 154 13.06 14.22 6.62
C LEU A 154 12.92 12.83 5.97
N GLU A 155 11.92 12.04 6.37
CA GLU A 155 11.55 10.77 5.70
C GLU A 155 11.16 10.99 4.22
N GLY A 156 10.30 11.99 3.98
CA GLY A 156 9.81 12.28 2.65
C GLY A 156 10.94 12.70 1.71
N VAL A 157 11.88 13.52 2.18
CA VAL A 157 13.01 14.01 1.38
C VAL A 157 14.08 12.92 1.23
N ILE A 158 14.46 12.27 2.32
CA ILE A 158 15.53 11.28 2.35
C ILE A 158 14.88 9.89 2.23
N GLY A 159 14.98 9.28 1.06
CA GLY A 159 14.58 7.89 0.87
C GLY A 159 13.16 7.68 0.34
N GLY A 160 12.23 8.61 0.54
CA GLY A 160 10.89 8.58 -0.06
C GLY A 160 9.88 7.70 0.68
N GLY A 161 10.20 7.30 1.90
CA GLY A 161 9.32 6.56 2.82
C GLY A 161 8.90 5.16 2.35
N LEU A 162 7.80 4.68 2.93
CA LEU A 162 7.18 3.38 2.64
C LEU A 162 6.89 3.15 1.13
N LEU A 163 6.59 4.23 0.39
CA LEU A 163 6.29 4.19 -1.04
C LEU A 163 7.51 3.72 -1.85
N SER A 164 8.67 4.31 -1.55
CA SER A 164 9.95 3.96 -2.15
C SER A 164 10.38 2.56 -1.72
N ALA A 165 10.15 2.19 -0.46
CA ALA A 165 10.45 0.85 0.04
C ALA A 165 9.77 -0.26 -0.78
N ILE A 166 8.44 -0.16 -0.96
CA ILE A 166 7.67 -1.14 -1.76
C ILE A 166 8.25 -1.25 -3.17
N ALA A 167 8.58 -0.12 -3.80
CA ALA A 167 9.15 -0.11 -5.14
C ALA A 167 10.54 -0.78 -5.19
N GLN A 168 11.46 -0.41 -4.31
CA GLN A 168 12.83 -0.93 -4.31
C GLN A 168 12.88 -2.43 -3.99
N PHE A 169 12.12 -2.89 -2.98
CA PHE A 169 12.03 -4.33 -2.68
C PHE A 169 11.44 -5.12 -3.85
N SER A 170 10.39 -4.60 -4.50
CA SER A 170 9.79 -5.24 -5.68
C SER A 170 10.77 -5.34 -6.84
N VAL A 171 11.51 -4.27 -7.13
CA VAL A 171 12.47 -4.23 -8.22
C VAL A 171 13.66 -5.16 -7.96
N CYS A 172 14.15 -5.26 -6.72
CA CYS A 172 15.18 -6.24 -6.37
C CYS A 172 14.75 -7.68 -6.66
N ILE A 173 13.48 -8.01 -6.41
CA ILE A 173 12.92 -9.35 -6.71
C ILE A 173 12.82 -9.57 -8.22
N VAL A 174 12.42 -8.53 -8.97
CA VAL A 174 12.34 -8.60 -10.45
C VAL A 174 13.72 -8.86 -11.04
N ASP A 175 14.77 -8.20 -10.55
CA ASP A 175 16.14 -8.40 -11.00
C ASP A 175 16.64 -9.82 -10.69
N LEU A 176 16.36 -10.34 -9.49
CA LEU A 176 16.68 -11.73 -9.09
C LEU A 176 15.94 -12.80 -9.90
N THR A 177 14.81 -12.44 -10.52
CA THR A 177 13.97 -13.36 -11.30
C THR A 177 14.02 -13.07 -12.80
N ASN A 178 15.03 -12.33 -13.26
CA ASN A 178 15.13 -11.90 -14.65
C ASN A 178 15.40 -13.08 -15.60
N TYR A 179 14.49 -13.29 -16.54
CA TYR A 179 14.49 -14.43 -17.46
C TYR A 179 15.72 -14.45 -18.38
N ASP A 180 16.15 -13.31 -18.90
CA ASP A 180 17.22 -13.25 -19.90
C ASP A 180 18.57 -13.68 -19.33
N GLN A 181 18.81 -13.38 -18.04
CA GLN A 181 20.01 -13.80 -17.33
C GLN A 181 19.97 -15.31 -17.03
N LEU A 182 18.82 -15.86 -16.64
CA LEU A 182 18.67 -17.29 -16.34
C LEU A 182 18.56 -18.19 -17.59
N ARG A 183 18.14 -17.64 -18.74
CA ARG A 183 18.10 -18.34 -20.03
C ARG A 183 19.48 -18.82 -20.46
N SER A 184 20.53 -18.09 -20.10
CA SER A 184 21.92 -18.50 -20.39
C SER A 184 22.32 -19.81 -19.69
N PHE A 185 21.61 -20.19 -18.62
CA PHE A 185 21.91 -21.39 -17.83
C PHE A 185 20.89 -22.52 -17.99
N THR A 186 19.70 -22.28 -18.55
CA THR A 186 18.61 -23.29 -18.58
C THR A 186 17.61 -23.13 -19.75
N SER A 187 17.10 -24.25 -20.27
CA SER A 187 16.13 -24.33 -21.39
C SER A 187 14.66 -24.35 -20.95
N ILE A 188 14.30 -23.58 -19.91
CA ILE A 188 12.96 -23.62 -19.30
C ILE A 188 12.02 -22.58 -19.94
N PRO A 189 10.73 -22.90 -20.14
CA PRO A 189 9.76 -21.97 -20.73
C PRO A 189 9.54 -20.71 -19.88
N LYS A 190 9.46 -19.56 -20.56
CA LYS A 190 9.28 -18.20 -19.99
C LYS A 190 8.11 -18.10 -18.99
N SER A 191 7.02 -18.82 -19.25
CA SER A 191 5.82 -18.84 -18.40
C SER A 191 6.08 -19.37 -16.97
N VAL A 192 7.06 -20.25 -16.78
CA VAL A 192 7.42 -20.79 -15.46
C VAL A 192 8.14 -19.75 -14.62
N TYR A 193 9.03 -18.94 -15.23
CA TYR A 193 9.74 -17.87 -14.56
C TYR A 193 8.83 -16.72 -14.16
N GLU A 194 7.97 -16.27 -15.08
CA GLU A 194 6.98 -15.24 -14.79
C GLU A 194 6.11 -15.65 -13.59
N ARG A 195 5.65 -16.91 -13.57
CA ARG A 195 4.87 -17.45 -12.45
C ARG A 195 5.61 -17.42 -11.11
N ARG A 196 6.90 -17.78 -11.10
CA ARG A 196 7.73 -17.73 -9.89
C ARG A 196 7.94 -16.30 -9.41
N ARG A 197 8.21 -15.36 -10.32
CA ARG A 197 8.33 -13.94 -10.00
C ARG A 197 7.06 -13.40 -9.33
N TRP A 198 5.90 -13.70 -9.89
CA TRP A 198 4.61 -13.32 -9.29
C TRP A 198 4.43 -13.91 -7.89
N LEU A 199 4.89 -15.15 -7.66
CA LEU A 199 4.81 -15.79 -6.35
C LEU A 199 5.73 -15.10 -5.31
N PHE A 200 6.96 -14.74 -5.67
CA PHE A 200 7.85 -14.00 -4.76
C PHE A 200 7.39 -12.58 -4.49
N LEU A 201 6.88 -11.88 -5.51
CA LEU A 201 6.28 -10.55 -5.33
C LEU A 201 5.09 -10.60 -4.36
N THR A 202 4.21 -11.58 -4.54
CA THR A 202 3.05 -11.79 -3.66
C THR A 202 3.50 -12.17 -2.23
N LEU A 203 4.54 -12.98 -2.08
CA LEU A 203 5.09 -13.37 -0.77
C LEU A 203 5.61 -12.15 -0.01
N ILE A 204 6.39 -11.30 -0.67
CA ILE A 204 7.00 -10.12 -0.04
C ILE A 204 5.95 -9.07 0.30
N ASP A 205 5.00 -8.81 -0.61
CA ASP A 205 3.86 -7.91 -0.34
C ASP A 205 3.01 -8.44 0.84
N GLY A 206 2.73 -9.75 0.87
CA GLY A 206 2.01 -10.39 1.97
C GLY A 206 2.74 -10.29 3.30
N LEU A 207 4.06 -10.49 3.29
CA LEU A 207 4.91 -10.37 4.48
C LEU A 207 5.00 -8.94 4.98
N ALA A 208 5.11 -7.96 4.07
CA ALA A 208 5.05 -6.54 4.40
C ALA A 208 3.73 -6.19 5.09
N CYS A 209 2.59 -6.62 4.52
CA CYS A 209 1.27 -6.38 5.11
C CYS A 209 1.11 -7.02 6.50
N LEU A 210 1.61 -8.25 6.68
CA LEU A 210 1.58 -8.92 7.97
C LEU A 210 2.49 -8.22 9.00
N SER A 211 3.63 -7.70 8.57
CA SER A 211 4.58 -6.96 9.41
C SER A 211 4.03 -5.61 9.90
N LEU A 212 3.25 -4.93 9.05
CA LEU A 212 2.48 -3.74 9.43
C LEU A 212 1.37 -4.10 10.45
N ALA A 213 0.67 -5.21 10.23
CA ALA A 213 -0.38 -5.66 11.13
C ALA A 213 0.14 -6.03 12.53
N THR A 214 1.26 -6.78 12.60
CA THR A 214 1.91 -7.12 13.87
C THR A 214 2.47 -5.89 14.58
N ALA A 215 3.02 -4.93 13.83
CA ALA A 215 3.48 -3.65 14.37
C ALA A 215 2.38 -2.87 15.09
N ASN A 216 1.18 -2.78 14.53
CA ASN A 216 0.04 -2.13 15.19
C ASN A 216 -0.31 -2.78 16.53
N MET A 217 -0.25 -4.11 16.61
CA MET A 217 -0.49 -4.84 17.87
C MET A 217 0.61 -4.57 18.90
N ILE A 218 1.88 -4.65 18.48
CA ILE A 218 3.05 -4.45 19.33
C ILE A 218 3.10 -2.99 19.82
N GLY A 219 2.96 -2.02 18.93
CA GLY A 219 2.95 -0.59 19.26
C GLY A 219 1.85 -0.22 20.23
N GLY A 220 0.61 -0.68 20.00
CA GLY A 220 -0.52 -0.46 20.92
C GLY A 220 -0.30 -1.05 22.32
N LEU A 221 0.31 -2.23 22.41
CA LEU A 221 0.61 -2.89 23.68
C LEU A 221 1.76 -2.20 24.43
N LEU A 222 2.85 -1.86 23.74
CA LEU A 222 4.01 -1.19 24.34
C LEU A 222 3.64 0.18 24.90
N ILE A 223 2.91 1.00 24.14
CA ILE A 223 2.49 2.34 24.58
C ILE A 223 1.60 2.24 25.82
N HIS A 224 0.66 1.30 25.85
CA HIS A 224 -0.26 1.17 26.98
C HIS A 224 0.41 0.64 28.25
N SER A 225 1.31 -0.35 28.13
CA SER A 225 1.93 -1.01 29.28
C SER A 225 3.16 -0.29 29.82
N TYR A 226 3.94 0.36 28.96
CA TYR A 226 5.26 0.88 29.29
C TYR A 226 5.47 2.35 28.92
N GLY A 227 4.50 2.98 28.25
CA GLY A 227 4.60 4.36 27.80
C GLY A 227 5.38 4.54 26.50
N PHE A 228 5.50 5.80 26.06
CA PHE A 228 6.08 6.16 24.76
C PHE A 228 7.60 5.94 24.69
N ASP A 229 8.33 6.17 25.78
CA ASP A 229 9.80 6.08 25.80
C ASP A 229 10.29 4.65 25.51
N ILE A 230 9.69 3.65 26.19
CA ILE A 230 10.03 2.24 26.00
C ILE A 230 9.56 1.73 24.63
N ALA A 231 8.39 2.18 24.17
CA ALA A 231 7.89 1.84 22.83
C ALA A 231 8.87 2.32 21.74
N MET A 232 9.40 3.54 21.89
CA MET A 232 10.36 4.11 20.95
C MET A 232 11.71 3.38 21.00
N GLY A 233 12.21 3.05 22.20
CA GLY A 233 13.42 2.23 22.36
C GLY A 233 13.28 0.85 21.70
N GLY A 234 12.12 0.20 21.87
CA GLY A 234 11.81 -1.07 21.19
C GLY A 234 11.80 -0.95 19.66
N CYS A 235 11.25 0.15 19.13
CA CYS A 235 11.24 0.42 17.69
C CYS A 235 12.66 0.54 17.11
N ILE A 236 13.57 1.24 17.81
CA ILE A 236 14.97 1.38 17.40
C ILE A 236 15.67 0.01 17.40
N ILE A 237 15.46 -0.81 18.43
CA ILE A 237 16.04 -2.16 18.53
C ILE A 237 15.59 -3.05 17.36
N ILE A 238 14.30 -2.99 16.99
CA ILE A 238 13.76 -3.74 15.85
C ILE A 238 14.38 -3.27 14.53
N TYR A 239 14.75 -1.99 14.42
CA TYR A 239 15.33 -1.43 13.20
C TYR A 239 16.83 -1.75 13.00
N VAL A 240 17.60 -1.92 14.08
CA VAL A 240 19.06 -2.21 14.02
C VAL A 240 19.42 -3.37 13.09
N PRO A 241 18.73 -4.52 13.10
CA PRO A 241 18.97 -5.61 12.14
C PRO A 241 18.92 -5.18 10.67
N VAL A 242 18.06 -4.23 10.29
CA VAL A 242 17.96 -3.75 8.90
C VAL A 242 19.26 -3.08 8.46
N ILE A 243 19.83 -2.23 9.32
CA ILE A 243 21.09 -1.52 9.09
C ILE A 243 22.26 -2.51 8.97
N ILE A 244 22.25 -3.58 9.76
CA ILE A 244 23.30 -4.61 9.69
C ILE A 244 23.16 -5.42 8.40
N LEU A 245 21.94 -5.84 8.06
CA LEU A 245 21.69 -6.69 6.90
C LEU A 245 22.05 -6.00 5.57
N ILE A 246 21.90 -4.67 5.45
CA ILE A 246 22.16 -3.97 4.16
C ILE A 246 23.63 -4.01 3.79
N LEU A 247 24.53 -4.10 4.77
CA LEU A 247 25.96 -4.25 4.53
C LEU A 247 26.26 -5.58 3.81
N PHE A 248 25.53 -6.63 4.15
CA PHE A 248 25.68 -7.98 3.58
C PHE A 248 24.93 -8.20 2.27
N LEU A 249 24.03 -7.29 1.87
CA LEU A 249 23.32 -7.40 0.61
C LEU A 249 24.30 -7.20 -0.57
N PRO A 250 24.43 -8.17 -1.49
CA PRO A 250 25.20 -7.99 -2.71
C PRO A 250 24.43 -7.12 -3.72
N GLU A 251 25.14 -6.55 -4.69
CA GLU A 251 24.52 -5.76 -5.75
C GLU A 251 23.66 -6.66 -6.66
N THR A 252 22.39 -6.31 -6.80
CA THR A 252 21.39 -7.10 -7.54
C THR A 252 21.28 -6.70 -9.01
N ASN A 253 21.71 -5.49 -9.38
CA ASN A 253 21.65 -5.04 -10.77
C ASN A 253 22.87 -5.55 -11.58
N THR A 254 22.69 -6.66 -12.30
CA THR A 254 23.74 -7.26 -13.13
C THR A 254 23.99 -6.57 -14.48
N GLN A 255 23.12 -5.67 -14.95
CA GLN A 255 23.32 -4.98 -16.25
C GLN A 255 24.61 -4.15 -16.28
N ARG A 256 25.11 -3.74 -15.11
CA ARG A 256 26.39 -3.06 -14.97
C ARG A 256 27.60 -4.01 -15.08
N SER A 257 27.45 -5.29 -14.73
CA SER A 257 28.54 -6.28 -14.87
C SER A 257 28.93 -6.51 -16.33
N ILE A 258 28.00 -6.34 -17.28
CA ILE A 258 28.26 -6.50 -18.71
C ILE A 258 28.75 -5.17 -19.33
N ASN A 259 28.19 -4.03 -18.92
CA ASN A 259 28.55 -2.72 -19.48
C ASN A 259 29.82 -2.09 -18.90
N ASN A 260 30.32 -2.57 -17.76
CA ASN A 260 31.55 -2.03 -17.14
C ASN A 260 32.83 -2.35 -17.94
N HIS A 261 32.79 -3.26 -18.92
CA HIS A 261 33.94 -3.43 -19.82
C HIS A 261 34.06 -2.30 -20.86
N ASP A 262 32.99 -1.54 -21.14
CA ASP A 262 32.96 -0.56 -22.23
C ASP A 262 32.80 0.91 -21.82
N LYS A 263 32.60 1.23 -20.54
CA LYS A 263 32.37 2.63 -20.10
C LYS A 263 33.26 3.07 -18.95
N LEU A 264 34.57 2.99 -19.17
CA LEU A 264 35.56 3.76 -18.40
C LEU A 264 35.80 5.14 -19.04
N SER A 265 34.75 5.90 -19.38
CA SER A 265 34.88 7.33 -19.69
C SER A 265 33.51 7.98 -19.80
N LYS A 266 33.10 8.66 -18.73
CA LYS A 266 32.42 9.97 -18.72
C LYS A 266 31.92 10.23 -17.31
N LYS A 267 32.65 11.09 -16.62
CA LYS A 267 32.23 11.70 -15.36
C LYS A 267 31.20 12.76 -15.74
N GLU A 268 29.92 12.40 -15.75
CA GLU A 268 28.83 13.36 -15.97
C GLU A 268 28.56 14.07 -14.64
N ASP A 269 28.69 15.39 -14.66
CA ASP A 269 28.53 16.26 -13.49
C ASP A 269 27.08 16.24 -12.99
N PHE A 270 26.94 16.09 -11.68
CA PHE A 270 25.68 15.94 -10.95
C PHE A 270 24.65 17.04 -11.22
N ILE A 271 25.08 18.22 -11.67
CA ILE A 271 24.25 19.41 -11.92
C ILE A 271 23.47 19.30 -13.25
N HIS A 272 23.97 18.54 -14.23
CA HIS A 272 23.29 18.38 -15.52
C HIS A 272 22.12 17.36 -15.47
N ILE A 273 22.06 16.56 -14.40
CA ILE A 273 21.06 15.50 -14.18
C ILE A 273 19.71 16.09 -13.77
N GLU A 274 19.70 17.16 -12.97
CA GLU A 274 18.49 17.80 -12.44
C GLU A 274 17.62 18.42 -13.55
N SER A 275 18.25 19.10 -14.53
CA SER A 275 17.54 19.72 -15.66
C SER A 275 17.03 18.70 -16.70
N SER A 276 17.76 17.59 -16.91
CA SER A 276 17.31 16.53 -17.82
C SER A 276 16.14 15.70 -17.26
N CYS A 277 16.09 15.52 -15.94
CA CYS A 277 15.06 14.73 -15.27
C CYS A 277 13.70 15.43 -15.39
N TRP A 278 13.64 16.74 -15.13
CA TRP A 278 12.40 17.52 -15.23
C TRP A 278 11.90 17.69 -16.66
N GLY A 279 12.79 17.98 -17.62
CA GLY A 279 12.42 18.11 -19.03
C GLY A 279 11.90 16.81 -19.65
N SER A 280 12.53 15.68 -19.32
CA SER A 280 12.08 14.35 -19.77
C SER A 280 10.77 13.92 -19.09
N PHE A 281 10.56 14.32 -17.84
CA PHE A 281 9.36 14.00 -17.08
C PHE A 281 8.11 14.72 -17.64
N GLY A 282 8.21 16.01 -17.94
CA GLY A 282 7.12 16.77 -18.56
C GLY A 282 6.66 16.17 -19.89
N GLN A 283 7.61 15.81 -20.76
CA GLN A 283 7.31 15.18 -22.05
C GLN A 283 6.72 13.76 -21.90
N LYS A 284 7.20 12.95 -20.93
CA LYS A 284 6.61 11.64 -20.62
C LYS A 284 5.20 11.76 -20.08
N ILE A 285 4.93 12.70 -19.16
CA ILE A 285 3.58 12.93 -18.65
C ILE A 285 2.65 13.37 -19.77
N GLU A 286 3.08 14.26 -20.67
CA GLU A 286 2.25 14.71 -21.79
C GLU A 286 1.92 13.55 -22.75
N GLN A 287 2.88 12.67 -23.03
CA GLN A 287 2.65 11.44 -23.79
C GLN A 287 1.69 10.49 -23.08
N ILE A 288 1.86 10.31 -21.76
CA ILE A 288 0.97 9.47 -20.94
C ILE A 288 -0.45 10.04 -20.95
N LEU A 289 -0.61 11.35 -20.80
CA LEU A 289 -1.91 12.03 -20.81
C LEU A 289 -2.60 11.87 -22.17
N LYS A 290 -1.87 12.07 -23.29
CA LYS A 290 -2.40 11.82 -24.64
C LYS A 290 -2.80 10.36 -24.84
N VAL A 291 -2.07 9.40 -24.27
CA VAL A 291 -2.43 7.98 -24.31
C VAL A 291 -3.71 7.71 -23.51
N VAL A 292 -3.94 8.38 -22.39
CA VAL A 292 -5.16 8.24 -21.58
C VAL A 292 -6.37 8.86 -22.27
N THR A 293 -6.22 10.06 -22.82
CA THR A 293 -7.32 10.74 -23.52
C THR A 293 -7.72 10.01 -24.81
N SER A 294 -6.79 9.29 -25.44
CA SER A 294 -7.07 8.43 -26.59
C SER A 294 -7.44 6.98 -26.21
N SER A 295 -7.56 6.66 -24.92
CA SER A 295 -7.87 5.31 -24.46
C SER A 295 -9.35 4.96 -24.49
N ASN A 296 -9.63 3.66 -24.39
CA ASN A 296 -10.99 3.13 -24.26
C ASN A 296 -11.76 3.79 -23.09
N PRO A 297 -13.04 4.17 -23.27
CA PRO A 297 -13.85 4.79 -22.21
C PRO A 297 -13.98 3.90 -20.96
N VAL A 298 -13.99 2.58 -21.15
CA VAL A 298 -13.97 1.58 -20.05
C VAL A 298 -12.72 1.72 -19.18
N LEU A 299 -11.55 1.94 -19.78
CA LEU A 299 -10.29 2.12 -19.05
C LEU A 299 -10.30 3.43 -18.25
N ILE A 300 -10.87 4.50 -18.81
CA ILE A 300 -11.03 5.78 -18.10
C ILE A 300 -11.91 5.60 -16.86
N ILE A 301 -13.04 4.89 -16.98
CA ILE A 301 -13.92 4.61 -15.83
C ILE A 301 -13.18 3.78 -14.77
N ILE A 302 -12.45 2.73 -15.15
CA ILE A 302 -11.65 1.92 -14.20
C ILE A 302 -10.61 2.77 -13.47
N MET A 303 -9.94 3.68 -14.20
CA MET A 303 -8.93 4.58 -13.62
C MET A 303 -9.56 5.62 -12.68
N SER A 304 -10.76 6.11 -13.00
CA SER A 304 -11.55 6.97 -12.11
C SER A 304 -12.00 6.24 -10.84
N ILE A 305 -12.45 4.99 -10.95
CA ILE A 305 -12.76 4.15 -9.78
C ILE A 305 -11.50 3.97 -8.93
N LEU A 306 -10.35 3.66 -9.55
CA LEU A 306 -9.09 3.51 -8.84
C LEU A 306 -8.69 4.78 -8.08
N PHE A 307 -8.86 5.95 -8.69
CA PHE A 307 -8.63 7.22 -8.02
C PHE A 307 -9.55 7.42 -6.82
N LEU A 308 -10.87 7.30 -6.99
CA LEU A 308 -11.84 7.50 -5.92
C LEU A 308 -11.65 6.50 -4.76
N VAL A 309 -11.37 5.24 -5.07
CA VAL A 309 -11.06 4.20 -4.07
C VAL A 309 -9.76 4.54 -3.33
N SER A 310 -8.73 5.04 -4.02
CA SER A 310 -7.49 5.45 -3.36
C SER A 310 -7.67 6.62 -2.40
N VAL A 311 -8.62 7.52 -2.67
CA VAL A 311 -8.96 8.61 -1.76
C VAL A 311 -9.78 8.11 -0.56
N ALA A 312 -10.78 7.23 -0.78
CA ALA A 312 -11.78 6.90 0.25
C ALA A 312 -11.48 5.64 1.08
N ALA A 313 -10.73 4.68 0.54
CA ALA A 313 -10.56 3.34 1.11
C ALA A 313 -9.22 3.10 1.82
N MET A 314 -8.18 3.90 1.53
CA MET A 314 -6.80 3.54 1.91
C MET A 314 -6.40 3.94 3.33
N VAL A 315 -6.92 5.04 3.86
CA VAL A 315 -6.34 5.66 5.07
C VAL A 315 -7.32 5.61 6.22
N ASP A 316 -7.22 4.54 7.02
CA ASP A 316 -7.89 4.49 8.30
C ASP A 316 -7.02 5.09 9.43
N SER A 317 -5.72 5.32 9.24
CA SER A 317 -4.81 5.46 10.40
C SER A 317 -4.96 6.75 11.21
N PRO A 318 -4.94 7.98 10.64
CA PRO A 318 -4.78 9.17 11.48
C PRO A 318 -6.08 9.58 12.16
N PHE A 319 -7.14 9.82 11.38
CA PHE A 319 -8.39 10.39 11.91
C PHE A 319 -9.32 9.33 12.54
N VAL A 320 -9.30 8.07 12.08
CA VAL A 320 -10.12 7.01 12.71
C VAL A 320 -9.60 6.67 14.09
N THR A 321 -8.27 6.70 14.27
CA THR A 321 -7.63 6.59 15.58
C THR A 321 -8.16 7.65 16.55
N VAL A 322 -8.11 8.93 16.17
CA VAL A 322 -8.61 10.04 17.00
C VAL A 322 -10.12 9.90 17.25
N TYR A 323 -10.88 9.47 16.24
CA TYR A 323 -12.32 9.24 16.33
C TYR A 323 -12.69 8.09 17.29
N LEU A 324 -11.93 7.00 17.33
CA LEU A 324 -12.21 5.87 18.22
C LEU A 324 -11.71 6.10 19.64
N MET A 325 -10.73 6.98 19.82
CA MET A 325 -10.26 7.40 21.15
C MET A 325 -11.17 8.47 21.77
N SER A 326 -12.09 9.05 21.01
CA SER A 326 -13.04 10.05 21.49
C SER A 326 -14.31 9.47 22.11
N ASP A 327 -15.06 10.34 22.79
CA ASP A 327 -16.48 10.12 23.07
C ASP A 327 -17.23 9.77 21.76
N PRO A 328 -18.12 8.76 21.74
CA PRO A 328 -18.57 7.88 22.84
C PRO A 328 -17.79 6.56 23.00
N PHE A 329 -16.71 6.32 22.24
CA PHE A 329 -16.07 5.01 22.16
C PHE A 329 -15.01 4.76 23.24
N TRP A 330 -14.20 5.78 23.56
CA TRP A 330 -13.15 5.74 24.58
C TRP A 330 -12.17 4.57 24.42
N TRP A 331 -11.72 4.29 23.19
CA TRP A 331 -10.75 3.22 22.96
C TRP A 331 -9.37 3.62 23.47
N ASN A 332 -8.73 2.68 24.15
CA ASN A 332 -7.35 2.82 24.59
C ASN A 332 -6.37 2.37 23.48
N SER A 333 -5.11 2.78 23.57
CA SER A 333 -4.06 2.45 22.59
C SER A 333 -3.87 0.94 22.41
N LYS A 334 -4.01 0.15 23.49
CA LYS A 334 -4.01 -1.32 23.43
C LYS A 334 -5.15 -1.89 22.60
N LYS A 335 -6.38 -1.39 22.83
CA LYS A 335 -7.58 -1.86 22.13
C LYS A 335 -7.53 -1.49 20.65
N LEU A 336 -7.11 -0.26 20.37
CA LEU A 336 -6.95 0.24 19.01
C LEU A 336 -5.88 -0.55 18.23
N GLY A 337 -4.69 -0.72 18.80
CA GLY A 337 -3.61 -1.47 18.16
C GLY A 337 -3.97 -2.94 17.90
N LEU A 338 -4.67 -3.59 18.84
CA LEU A 338 -5.15 -4.95 18.67
C LEU A 338 -6.20 -5.05 17.56
N VAL A 339 -7.20 -4.17 17.54
CA VAL A 339 -8.26 -4.19 16.52
C VAL A 339 -7.71 -3.88 15.13
N ASN A 340 -6.84 -2.88 15.00
CA ASN A 340 -6.20 -2.55 13.72
C ASN A 340 -5.34 -3.72 13.24
N GLY A 341 -4.48 -4.27 14.10
CA GLY A 341 -3.63 -5.39 13.74
C GLY A 341 -4.39 -6.64 13.31
N ILE A 342 -5.42 -7.07 14.05
CA ILE A 342 -6.23 -8.24 13.65
C ILE A 342 -6.96 -7.98 12.34
N THR A 343 -7.57 -6.79 12.18
CA THR A 343 -8.34 -6.47 10.98
C THR A 343 -7.44 -6.41 9.74
N ASP A 344 -6.27 -5.79 9.86
CA ASP A 344 -5.33 -5.66 8.74
C ASP A 344 -4.67 -7.00 8.39
N ALA A 345 -4.36 -7.84 9.38
CA ALA A 345 -3.89 -9.22 9.15
C ALA A 345 -4.94 -10.06 8.41
N CYS A 346 -6.19 -10.05 8.89
CA CYS A 346 -7.29 -10.76 8.25
C CYS A 346 -7.56 -10.24 6.82
N SER A 347 -7.52 -8.92 6.61
CA SER A 347 -7.69 -8.31 5.29
C SER A 347 -6.55 -8.69 4.33
N ALA A 348 -5.30 -8.74 4.81
CA ALA A 348 -4.14 -9.17 4.02
C ALA A 348 -4.24 -10.65 3.60
N ILE A 349 -4.62 -11.54 4.53
CA ILE A 349 -4.82 -12.97 4.24
C ILE A 349 -5.94 -13.16 3.21
N LEU A 350 -7.07 -12.48 3.40
CA LEU A 350 -8.20 -12.54 2.48
C LEU A 350 -7.81 -12.06 1.06
N SER A 351 -7.06 -10.96 0.97
CA SER A 351 -6.53 -10.43 -0.29
C SER A 351 -5.62 -11.44 -1.00
N MET A 352 -4.70 -12.09 -0.26
CA MET A 352 -3.84 -13.14 -0.82
C MET A 352 -4.64 -14.34 -1.37
N ILE A 353 -5.64 -14.83 -0.62
CA ILE A 353 -6.50 -15.94 -1.06
C ILE A 353 -7.22 -15.58 -2.37
N ILE A 354 -7.72 -14.35 -2.49
CA ILE A 354 -8.41 -13.88 -3.68
C ILE A 354 -7.46 -13.78 -4.87
N VAL A 355 -6.28 -13.19 -4.70
CA VAL A 355 -5.28 -13.09 -5.78
C VAL A 355 -4.88 -14.49 -6.27
N ILE A 356 -4.67 -15.44 -5.36
CA ILE A 356 -4.37 -16.84 -5.70
C ILE A 356 -5.54 -17.48 -6.46
N THR A 357 -6.78 -17.22 -6.04
CA THR A 357 -7.99 -17.74 -6.69
C THR A 357 -8.15 -17.17 -8.09
N LEU A 358 -7.98 -15.85 -8.27
CA LEU A 358 -8.01 -15.19 -9.57
C LEU A 358 -6.93 -15.75 -10.51
N ALA A 359 -5.71 -15.95 -10.00
CA ALA A 359 -4.62 -16.55 -10.77
C ALA A 359 -4.93 -18.00 -11.21
N ARG A 360 -5.62 -18.77 -10.36
CA ARG A 360 -6.08 -20.13 -10.71
C ARG A 360 -7.17 -20.13 -11.77
N ILE A 361 -8.15 -19.23 -11.66
CA ILE A 361 -9.24 -19.09 -12.65
C ILE A 361 -8.65 -18.69 -14.00
N GLN A 362 -7.80 -17.66 -14.04
CA GLN A 362 -7.14 -17.20 -15.26
C GLN A 362 -6.34 -18.34 -15.93
N ARG A 363 -5.67 -19.17 -15.13
CA ARG A 363 -4.93 -20.33 -15.64
C ARG A 363 -5.85 -21.40 -16.22
N SER A 364 -6.93 -21.75 -15.53
CA SER A 364 -7.90 -22.75 -16.02
C SER A 364 -8.47 -22.35 -17.37
N GLU A 365 -8.73 -21.07 -17.59
CA GLU A 365 -9.23 -20.57 -18.85
C GLU A 365 -8.17 -20.65 -19.97
N SER A 366 -6.91 -20.29 -19.67
CA SER A 366 -5.82 -20.42 -20.63
C SER A 366 -5.54 -21.88 -21.04
N THR A 367 -5.66 -22.85 -20.11
CA THR A 367 -5.47 -24.27 -20.44
C THR A 367 -6.60 -24.83 -21.30
N ASN A 368 -7.85 -24.41 -21.05
CA ASN A 368 -9.00 -24.88 -21.84
C ASN A 368 -8.94 -24.39 -23.30
N MET A 369 -8.36 -23.22 -23.55
CA MET A 369 -8.11 -22.72 -24.92
C MET A 369 -7.12 -23.61 -25.67
N ASN A 370 -5.99 -23.96 -25.04
CA ASN A 370 -4.95 -24.76 -25.70
C ASN A 370 -5.40 -26.22 -26.00
N THR A 371 -6.32 -26.78 -25.21
CA THR A 371 -6.84 -28.13 -25.45
C THR A 371 -7.94 -28.14 -26.52
N GLY A 372 -8.72 -27.05 -26.65
CA GLY A 372 -9.79 -26.93 -27.65
C GLY A 372 -9.30 -26.70 -29.09
N ASP A 373 -8.14 -26.06 -29.26
CA ASP A 373 -7.55 -25.77 -30.58
C ASP A 373 -6.92 -27.00 -31.26
N ASN A 374 -6.56 -28.05 -30.51
CA ASN A 374 -6.02 -29.28 -31.12
C ASN A 374 -7.09 -30.12 -31.83
N ASP A 375 -8.38 -29.95 -31.52
CA ASP A 375 -9.47 -30.72 -32.11
C ASP A 375 -10.30 -29.95 -33.15
N THR A 376 -10.05 -28.65 -33.36
CA THR A 376 -10.91 -27.82 -34.23
C THR A 376 -10.12 -26.92 -35.18
N LEU A 377 -9.33 -27.54 -36.05
CA LEU A 377 -8.86 -26.91 -37.28
C LEU A 377 -10.03 -26.83 -38.28
N LYS A 378 -10.99 -25.91 -38.01
CA LYS A 378 -12.00 -25.32 -38.93
C LYS A 378 -13.15 -24.70 -38.10
N ARG A 379 -13.14 -23.37 -37.90
CA ARG A 379 -14.30 -22.46 -38.10
C ARG A 379 -14.05 -21.03 -37.59
N ASP A 380 -14.23 -20.10 -38.52
CA ASP A 380 -14.65 -18.70 -38.42
C ASP A 380 -14.02 -17.73 -37.40
N ASP A 381 -13.36 -16.74 -37.99
CA ASP A 381 -12.49 -15.71 -37.45
C ASP A 381 -13.25 -14.47 -36.90
N LYS A 382 -14.39 -14.64 -36.22
CA LYS A 382 -15.19 -13.47 -35.74
C LYS A 382 -15.79 -13.54 -34.33
N THR A 383 -15.45 -14.52 -33.51
CA THR A 383 -15.92 -14.57 -32.12
C THR A 383 -14.74 -14.47 -31.15
N LYS A 384 -14.65 -13.33 -30.44
CA LYS A 384 -13.77 -13.21 -29.27
C LYS A 384 -13.93 -14.44 -28.37
N PRO A 385 -12.85 -15.01 -27.84
CA PRO A 385 -12.90 -16.24 -27.07
C PRO A 385 -13.86 -16.13 -25.88
N LYS A 386 -14.85 -17.03 -25.83
CA LYS A 386 -15.94 -17.09 -24.84
C LYS A 386 -15.44 -17.16 -23.39
N SER A 387 -14.19 -17.60 -23.13
CA SER A 387 -13.64 -17.67 -21.77
C SER A 387 -13.30 -16.31 -21.18
N ASN A 388 -12.81 -15.34 -21.98
CA ASN A 388 -12.42 -14.02 -21.45
C ASN A 388 -13.61 -13.30 -20.78
N SER A 389 -14.84 -13.62 -21.18
CA SER A 389 -16.06 -13.05 -20.58
C SER A 389 -16.36 -13.54 -19.16
N ARG A 390 -15.97 -14.79 -18.79
CA ARG A 390 -16.25 -15.35 -17.46
C ARG A 390 -15.30 -14.82 -16.40
N PHE A 391 -14.00 -14.79 -16.69
CA PHE A 391 -13.00 -14.15 -15.84
C PHE A 391 -13.33 -12.67 -15.61
N GLN A 392 -13.61 -11.92 -16.68
CA GLN A 392 -13.99 -10.51 -16.58
C GLN A 392 -15.27 -10.31 -15.75
N SER A 393 -16.32 -11.11 -15.97
CA SER A 393 -17.57 -11.04 -15.20
C SER A 393 -17.33 -11.34 -13.71
N THR A 394 -16.54 -12.37 -13.40
CA THR A 394 -16.17 -12.71 -12.02
C THR A 394 -15.43 -11.56 -11.34
N LEU A 395 -14.53 -10.92 -12.06
CA LEU A 395 -13.70 -9.85 -11.54
C LEU A 395 -14.52 -8.56 -11.29
N PHE A 396 -15.44 -8.21 -12.20
CA PHE A 396 -16.39 -7.11 -11.95
C PHE A 396 -17.30 -7.39 -10.76
N ASN A 397 -17.86 -8.59 -10.64
CA ASN A 397 -18.73 -8.95 -9.51
C ASN A 397 -17.97 -8.88 -8.17
N LEU A 398 -16.72 -9.35 -8.15
CA LEU A 398 -15.88 -9.30 -6.97
C LEU A 398 -15.50 -7.86 -6.58
N LEU A 399 -15.25 -6.99 -7.57
CA LEU A 399 -15.02 -5.56 -7.33
C LEU A 399 -16.26 -4.89 -6.76
N ILE A 400 -17.45 -5.12 -7.35
CA ILE A 400 -18.72 -4.58 -6.86
C ILE A 400 -18.96 -5.03 -5.42
N PHE A 401 -18.73 -6.31 -5.12
CA PHE A 401 -18.85 -6.85 -3.76
C PHE A 401 -17.88 -6.17 -2.78
N ALA A 402 -16.60 -6.03 -3.14
CA ALA A 402 -15.59 -5.39 -2.30
C ALA A 402 -15.91 -3.91 -2.04
N LEU A 403 -16.36 -3.18 -3.07
CA LEU A 403 -16.79 -1.79 -2.95
C LEU A 403 -18.05 -1.65 -2.09
N GLY A 404 -19.01 -2.58 -2.21
CA GLY A 404 -20.22 -2.61 -1.39
C GLY A 404 -19.90 -2.83 0.09
N LEU A 405 -18.97 -3.72 0.42
CA LEU A 405 -18.50 -3.92 1.79
C LEU A 405 -17.78 -2.68 2.33
N MET A 406 -16.91 -2.04 1.55
CA MET A 406 -16.24 -0.80 1.98
C MET A 406 -17.23 0.35 2.17
N LEU A 407 -18.23 0.48 1.29
CA LEU A 407 -19.31 1.45 1.44
C LEU A 407 -20.08 1.22 2.75
N LEU A 408 -20.43 -0.03 3.04
CA LEU A 408 -21.10 -0.41 4.28
C LEU A 408 -20.24 -0.08 5.51
N ASN A 409 -18.93 -0.35 5.49
CA ASN A 409 -18.02 0.06 6.56
C ASN A 409 -18.10 1.57 6.83
N ARG A 410 -18.01 2.40 5.78
CA ARG A 410 -18.02 3.87 5.93
C ARG A 410 -19.36 4.39 6.45
N ILE A 411 -20.48 3.80 6.01
CA ILE A 411 -21.81 4.16 6.54
C ILE A 411 -21.91 3.78 8.02
N LEU A 412 -21.50 2.57 8.40
CA LEU A 412 -21.52 2.13 9.80
C LEU A 412 -20.65 3.04 10.69
N MET A 413 -19.44 3.35 10.26
CA MET A 413 -18.54 4.29 10.97
C MET A 413 -19.12 5.70 11.07
N SER A 414 -19.85 6.17 10.05
CA SER A 414 -20.52 7.48 10.11
C SER A 414 -21.65 7.52 11.13
N VAL A 415 -22.39 6.42 11.28
CA VAL A 415 -23.57 6.34 12.18
C VAL A 415 -23.16 5.97 13.61
N ALA A 416 -21.98 5.37 13.81
CA ALA A 416 -21.55 4.81 15.07
C ALA A 416 -21.52 5.80 16.26
N TYR A 417 -21.37 7.12 16.02
CA TYR A 417 -21.34 8.11 17.10
C TYR A 417 -22.73 8.54 17.61
N LEU A 418 -23.81 8.22 16.89
CA LEU A 418 -25.18 8.62 17.26
C LEU A 418 -25.75 7.89 18.49
N PRO A 419 -25.56 6.56 18.64
CA PRO A 419 -26.15 5.81 19.74
C PRO A 419 -25.39 5.95 21.06
N GLN A 420 -25.96 5.37 22.13
CA GLN A 420 -25.31 5.25 23.43
C GLN A 420 -23.97 4.47 23.34
N PRO A 421 -23.02 4.68 24.27
CA PRO A 421 -21.65 4.14 24.19
C PRO A 421 -21.53 2.63 23.92
N LEU A 422 -22.43 1.81 24.49
CA LEU A 422 -22.41 0.36 24.29
C LEU A 422 -22.83 -0.01 22.85
N THR A 423 -23.95 0.55 22.38
CA THR A 423 -24.44 0.36 21.00
C THR A 423 -23.47 0.95 19.97
N ALA A 424 -22.87 2.10 20.27
CA ALA A 424 -21.85 2.73 19.44
C ALA A 424 -20.66 1.80 19.19
N ASN A 425 -20.13 1.18 20.26
CA ASN A 425 -19.05 0.19 20.15
C ASN A 425 -19.45 -1.04 19.33
N ILE A 426 -20.68 -1.56 19.50
CA ILE A 426 -21.18 -2.69 18.71
C ILE A 426 -21.19 -2.35 17.21
N ILE A 427 -21.65 -1.15 16.84
CA ILE A 427 -21.66 -0.71 15.44
C ILE A 427 -20.24 -0.64 14.86
N VAL A 428 -19.27 -0.13 15.63
CA VAL A 428 -17.86 -0.14 15.20
C VAL A 428 -17.37 -1.56 14.95
N TYR A 429 -17.64 -2.49 15.88
CA TYR A 429 -17.27 -3.90 15.70
C TYR A 429 -17.94 -4.56 14.49
N LEU A 430 -19.23 -4.29 14.25
CA LEU A 430 -19.93 -4.72 13.04
C LEU A 430 -19.29 -4.12 11.79
N GLY A 431 -18.84 -2.86 11.86
CA GLY A 431 -18.11 -2.18 10.80
C GLY A 431 -16.75 -2.80 10.47
N LEU A 432 -16.14 -3.57 11.38
CA LEU A 432 -14.86 -4.26 11.12
C LEU A 432 -15.01 -5.41 10.12
N ILE A 433 -16.17 -6.08 10.07
CA ILE A 433 -16.37 -7.20 9.15
C ILE A 433 -16.31 -6.74 7.69
N PRO A 434 -17.06 -5.70 7.26
CA PRO A 434 -16.92 -5.17 5.90
C PRO A 434 -15.55 -4.51 5.64
N LYS A 435 -14.85 -4.01 6.69
CA LYS A 435 -13.49 -3.44 6.57
C LYS A 435 -12.48 -4.45 6.02
N LEU A 436 -12.70 -5.76 6.20
CA LEU A 436 -11.83 -6.81 5.67
C LEU A 436 -11.66 -6.73 4.14
N ALA A 437 -12.61 -6.13 3.42
CA ALA A 437 -12.53 -5.95 1.97
C ALA A 437 -11.54 -4.86 1.51
N LYS A 438 -10.97 -4.08 2.44
CA LYS A 438 -10.06 -2.95 2.14
C LYS A 438 -8.93 -3.34 1.19
N ASN A 439 -8.14 -4.35 1.55
CA ASN A 439 -6.94 -4.76 0.81
C ASN A 439 -7.26 -5.53 -0.50
N MET A 440 -8.54 -5.81 -0.78
CA MET A 440 -8.96 -6.50 -2.00
C MET A 440 -9.09 -5.56 -3.20
N ASN A 441 -9.44 -4.28 -2.99
CA ASN A 441 -9.81 -3.37 -4.08
C ASN A 441 -8.66 -3.10 -5.07
N PHE A 442 -7.43 -2.91 -4.57
CA PHE A 442 -6.28 -2.56 -5.41
C PHE A 442 -5.83 -3.68 -6.34
N PRO A 443 -5.64 -4.93 -5.87
CA PRO A 443 -5.33 -6.04 -6.76
C PRO A 443 -6.39 -6.23 -7.87
N LEU A 444 -7.67 -6.08 -7.54
CA LEU A 444 -8.77 -6.20 -8.51
C LEU A 444 -8.69 -5.10 -9.58
N LEU A 445 -8.55 -3.85 -9.15
CA LEU A 445 -8.47 -2.71 -10.06
C LEU A 445 -7.21 -2.76 -10.93
N ARG A 446 -6.05 -3.14 -10.38
CA ARG A 446 -4.82 -3.33 -11.16
C ARG A 446 -4.98 -4.44 -12.20
N THR A 447 -5.68 -5.52 -11.86
CA THR A 447 -5.95 -6.61 -12.80
C THR A 447 -6.88 -6.14 -13.92
N LEU A 448 -7.92 -5.35 -13.62
CA LEU A 448 -8.77 -4.72 -14.64
C LEU A 448 -7.99 -3.79 -15.57
N VAL A 449 -7.16 -2.91 -15.00
CA VAL A 449 -6.31 -2.02 -15.78
C VAL A 449 -5.40 -2.82 -16.72
N ALA A 450 -4.79 -3.89 -16.21
CA ALA A 450 -3.90 -4.75 -16.98
C ALA A 450 -4.61 -5.52 -18.10
N ASP A 451 -5.88 -5.91 -17.89
CA ASP A 451 -6.68 -6.66 -18.86
C ASP A 451 -7.21 -5.77 -19.99
N TRP A 452 -7.60 -4.52 -19.66
CA TRP A 452 -8.14 -3.55 -20.62
C TRP A 452 -7.07 -2.69 -21.32
N SER A 453 -5.80 -2.83 -20.93
CA SER A 453 -4.67 -2.21 -21.59
C SER A 453 -4.20 -3.01 -22.81
N SER A 454 -3.82 -2.32 -23.90
CA SER A 454 -3.23 -2.99 -25.06
C SER A 454 -1.83 -3.53 -24.73
N VAL A 455 -1.46 -4.68 -25.33
CA VAL A 455 -0.19 -5.38 -25.06
C VAL A 455 1.03 -4.45 -25.21
N GLN A 456 1.01 -3.55 -26.18
CA GLN A 456 2.09 -2.59 -26.45
C GLN A 456 2.18 -1.45 -25.42
N ARG A 457 1.08 -1.06 -24.78
CA ARG A 457 1.01 0.06 -23.83
C ARG A 457 0.79 -0.35 -22.37
N LYS A 458 0.72 -1.66 -22.10
CA LYS A 458 0.38 -2.24 -20.79
C LYS A 458 1.25 -1.74 -19.64
N GLY A 459 2.58 -1.68 -19.84
CA GLY A 459 3.51 -1.16 -18.84
C GLY A 459 3.27 0.31 -18.51
N LEU A 460 3.03 1.13 -19.53
CA LEU A 460 2.75 2.57 -19.39
C LEU A 460 1.45 2.80 -18.60
N VAL A 461 0.38 2.12 -18.99
CA VAL A 461 -0.94 2.27 -18.34
C VAL A 461 -0.89 1.82 -16.88
N LEU A 462 -0.18 0.73 -16.57
CA LEU A 462 -0.04 0.25 -15.19
C LEU A 462 0.81 1.19 -14.31
N SER A 463 1.83 1.82 -14.90
CA SER A 463 2.63 2.84 -14.21
C SER A 463 1.78 4.07 -13.85
N LEU A 464 0.93 4.52 -14.79
CA LEU A 464 0.00 5.62 -14.54
C LEU A 464 -1.05 5.25 -13.49
N ALA A 465 -1.60 4.05 -13.54
CA ALA A 465 -2.56 3.58 -12.53
C ALA A 465 -1.95 3.63 -11.12
N SER A 466 -0.69 3.23 -11.01
CA SER A 466 0.05 3.32 -9.75
C SER A 466 0.23 4.78 -9.32
N PHE A 467 0.61 5.67 -10.25
CA PHE A 467 0.77 7.11 -9.99
C PHE A 467 -0.54 7.77 -9.51
N ILE A 468 -1.65 7.55 -10.21
CA ILE A 468 -2.99 8.06 -9.84
C ILE A 468 -3.39 7.56 -8.45
N SER A 469 -3.16 6.28 -8.16
CA SER A 469 -3.41 5.71 -6.85
C SER A 469 -2.59 6.38 -5.75
N ARG A 470 -1.35 6.80 -6.02
CA ARG A 470 -0.54 7.50 -5.01
C ARG A 470 -1.01 8.94 -4.79
N ILE A 471 -1.46 9.64 -5.84
CA ILE A 471 -2.08 10.97 -5.70
C ILE A 471 -3.33 10.88 -4.84
N GLY A 472 -4.19 9.89 -5.08
CA GLY A 472 -5.39 9.72 -4.26
C GLY A 472 -5.07 9.38 -2.80
N LEU A 473 -3.99 8.61 -2.55
CA LEU A 473 -3.48 8.39 -1.19
C LEU A 473 -3.02 9.70 -0.54
N LEU A 474 -2.24 10.55 -1.25
CA LEU A 474 -1.81 11.86 -0.76
C LEU A 474 -3.02 12.72 -0.35
N ILE A 475 -4.03 12.81 -1.22
CA ILE A 475 -5.27 13.54 -0.92
C ILE A 475 -5.95 12.94 0.31
N SER A 476 -6.00 11.61 0.43
CA SER A 476 -6.62 10.92 1.55
C SER A 476 -5.96 11.27 2.90
N VAL A 477 -4.63 11.09 2.99
CA VAL A 477 -3.89 11.28 4.25
C VAL A 477 -3.83 12.74 4.71
N SER A 478 -3.95 13.69 3.78
CA SER A 478 -3.86 15.12 4.07
C SER A 478 -5.25 15.76 4.21
N ALA A 479 -6.17 15.52 3.27
CA ALA A 479 -7.46 16.20 3.27
C ALA A 479 -8.46 15.60 4.26
N LEU A 480 -8.51 14.28 4.45
CA LEU A 480 -9.54 13.67 5.32
C LEU A 480 -9.40 14.07 6.80
N PRO A 481 -8.18 14.14 7.40
CA PRO A 481 -8.05 14.67 8.75
C PRO A 481 -8.42 16.16 8.85
N LEU A 482 -8.22 16.96 7.80
CA LEU A 482 -8.69 18.35 7.76
C LEU A 482 -10.21 18.43 7.73
N VAL A 483 -10.86 17.60 6.91
CA VAL A 483 -12.33 17.50 6.89
C VAL A 483 -12.82 17.10 8.28
N TYR A 484 -12.16 16.15 8.95
CA TYR A 484 -12.50 15.74 10.32
C TYR A 484 -12.44 16.91 11.30
N SER A 485 -11.32 17.63 11.29
CA SER A 485 -11.09 18.81 12.11
C SER A 485 -12.16 19.89 11.91
N ALA A 486 -12.58 20.10 10.66
CA ALA A 486 -13.58 21.09 10.30
C ALA A 486 -15.02 20.67 10.69
N THR A 487 -15.34 19.38 10.61
CA THR A 487 -16.70 18.87 10.86
C THR A 487 -16.95 18.43 12.29
N LEU A 488 -15.90 18.36 13.12
CA LEU A 488 -15.96 17.83 14.49
C LEU A 488 -17.05 18.49 15.36
N SER A 489 -17.25 19.81 15.22
CA SER A 489 -18.22 20.57 16.01
C SER A 489 -19.67 20.27 15.67
N TYR A 490 -19.95 19.81 14.44
CA TYR A 490 -21.31 19.56 13.95
C TYR A 490 -21.62 18.07 13.89
N PHE A 491 -20.74 17.30 13.26
CA PHE A 491 -20.95 15.88 12.94
C PHE A 491 -19.59 15.17 12.83
N PRO A 492 -19.08 14.55 13.92
CA PRO A 492 -17.80 13.83 13.89
C PRO A 492 -17.74 12.72 12.83
N GLY A 493 -18.90 12.14 12.49
CA GLY A 493 -19.03 11.13 11.45
C GLY A 493 -18.95 11.64 10.00
N ALA A 494 -18.87 12.96 9.76
CA ALA A 494 -19.02 13.55 8.41
C ALA A 494 -18.00 13.05 7.41
N VAL A 495 -16.77 12.85 7.86
CA VAL A 495 -15.65 12.39 7.04
C VAL A 495 -15.96 11.02 6.46
N PHE A 496 -16.56 10.14 7.26
CA PHE A 496 -16.97 8.82 6.80
C PHE A 496 -18.10 8.91 5.79
N LEU A 497 -19.02 9.86 5.93
CA LEU A 497 -20.07 10.12 4.94
C LEU A 497 -19.50 10.65 3.61
N VAL A 498 -18.52 11.57 3.66
CA VAL A 498 -17.79 12.04 2.46
C VAL A 498 -17.09 10.86 1.77
N CYS A 499 -16.44 9.99 2.54
CA CYS A 499 -15.84 8.76 2.01
C CYS A 499 -16.89 7.80 1.42
N ALA A 500 -18.04 7.64 2.09
CA ALA A 500 -19.14 6.82 1.61
C ALA A 500 -19.71 7.36 0.29
N ALA A 501 -19.83 8.69 0.14
CA ALA A 501 -20.29 9.30 -1.11
C ALA A 501 -19.32 9.01 -2.28
N MET A 502 -18.01 9.13 -2.06
CA MET A 502 -17.00 8.77 -3.07
C MET A 502 -17.03 7.28 -3.44
N LEU A 503 -17.23 6.41 -2.44
CA LEU A 503 -17.37 4.96 -2.66
C LEU A 503 -18.69 4.61 -3.35
N LEU A 504 -19.78 5.34 -3.08
CA LEU A 504 -21.07 5.16 -3.75
C LEU A 504 -20.94 5.48 -5.23
N ILE A 505 -20.29 6.59 -5.58
CA ILE A 505 -19.99 6.94 -6.98
C ILE A 505 -19.16 5.83 -7.64
N SER A 506 -18.13 5.33 -6.94
CA SER A 506 -17.29 4.22 -7.42
C SER A 506 -18.07 2.93 -7.62
N PHE A 507 -19.00 2.63 -6.71
CA PHE A 507 -19.86 1.46 -6.76
C PHE A 507 -20.85 1.52 -7.92
N CYS A 508 -21.53 2.66 -8.11
CA CYS A 508 -22.40 2.89 -9.26
C CYS A 508 -21.63 2.80 -10.58
N ALA A 509 -20.44 3.37 -10.65
CA ALA A 509 -19.56 3.26 -11.80
C ALA A 509 -19.16 1.78 -12.06
N ALA A 510 -18.81 1.02 -11.03
CA ALA A 510 -18.47 -0.39 -11.14
C ALA A 510 -19.65 -1.25 -11.64
N ILE A 511 -20.88 -0.96 -11.21
CA ILE A 511 -22.09 -1.64 -11.70
C ILE A 511 -22.35 -1.32 -13.17
N SER A 512 -22.08 -0.09 -13.61
CA SER A 512 -22.31 0.32 -15.01
C SER A 512 -21.34 -0.35 -16.00
N LEU A 513 -20.15 -0.76 -15.55
CA LEU A 513 -19.09 -1.31 -16.39
C LEU A 513 -19.52 -2.57 -17.17
N PRO A 514 -20.07 -3.63 -16.55
CA PRO A 514 -20.59 -4.79 -17.28
C PRO A 514 -21.60 -4.44 -18.39
N PHE A 515 -22.48 -3.47 -18.15
CA PHE A 515 -23.49 -3.04 -19.14
C PHE A 515 -22.84 -2.32 -20.33
N ILE A 516 -21.91 -1.40 -20.06
CA ILE A 516 -21.17 -0.67 -21.10
C ILE A 516 -20.35 -1.64 -21.96
N VAL A 517 -19.71 -2.63 -21.33
CA VAL A 517 -18.92 -3.67 -22.02
C VAL A 517 -19.82 -4.55 -22.89
N LYS A 518 -21.01 -4.91 -22.42
CA LYS A 518 -21.97 -5.71 -23.20
C LYS A 518 -22.49 -4.92 -24.40
N TYR A 519 -22.82 -3.65 -24.23
CA TYR A 519 -23.34 -2.78 -25.30
C TYR A 519 -22.31 -2.56 -26.42
N ARG A 520 -21.01 -2.49 -26.10
CA ARG A 520 -19.93 -2.29 -27.09
C ARG A 520 -19.54 -3.56 -27.86
N ASN A 521 -19.93 -4.73 -27.38
CA ASN A 521 -19.66 -6.01 -28.03
C ASN A 521 -20.88 -6.52 -28.86
N LEU A 522 -22.03 -5.84 -28.74
CA LEU A 522 -23.16 -5.93 -29.66
C LEU A 522 -22.94 -4.95 -30.81
#